data_AF-A0A2Z3H1J8-F1
#
_entry.id   AF-A0A2Z3H1J8-F1
#
_cell.length_a   1.000
_cell.length_b   1.000
_cell.length_c   1.000
_cell.angle_alpha   90.00
_cell.angle_beta   90.00
_cell.angle_gamma   90.00
#
_symmetry.space_group_name_H-M   'P 1'
#
loop_
_entity.id
_entity.type
_entity.pdbx_description
1 polymer ?
#
loop_
_entity_poly.entity_id
_entity_poly.type
_entity_poly.pdbx_seq_one_letter_code
_entity_poly.pdbx_strand_id
1 'polypeptide(L)'
;MAKKKAAEPTVETPAEETAPAEKITQRVAVQKALDEGNELPVDGVPYVKEKFGITLSNQAFSTIKSKITTAGKKAKSTAKAPVAVPAAARTTSPANGTIGVAGQVEAIKALCDKLGADQVITIAKLFTK
;
A
#
# COMPACT_ATOMS: atom_id res chain seq x y z
N MET A 1 -56.33 -22.10 16.57
CA MET A 1 -55.03 -22.65 16.12
C MET A 1 -54.13 -21.44 15.83
N ALA A 2 -53.20 -21.09 16.74
CA ALA A 2 -51.75 -21.37 16.63
C ALA A 2 -51.15 -20.77 15.34
N LYS A 3 -50.15 -19.86 15.31
CA LYS A 3 -49.00 -19.47 16.15
C LYS A 3 -48.58 -18.08 15.62
N LYS A 4 -48.44 -16.99 16.38
CA LYS A 4 -47.30 -16.57 17.22
C LYS A 4 -45.92 -16.55 16.52
N LYS A 5 -45.32 -15.34 16.46
CA LYS A 5 -43.85 -15.04 16.51
C LYS A 5 -43.08 -15.36 15.20
N ALA A 6 -42.11 -14.58 14.71
CA ALA A 6 -41.25 -13.53 15.26
C ALA A 6 -40.84 -12.60 14.09
N ALA A 7 -40.91 -11.28 14.24
CA ALA A 7 -39.78 -10.43 14.64
C ALA A 7 -38.61 -10.49 13.65
N GLU A 8 -38.53 -9.44 12.83
CA GLU A 8 -37.26 -8.90 12.36
C GLU A 8 -36.33 -8.71 13.58
N PRO A 9 -35.06 -9.10 13.48
CA PRO A 9 -34.03 -8.42 14.23
C PRO A 9 -33.16 -7.69 13.22
N THR A 10 -33.47 -6.41 13.06
CA THR A 10 -32.46 -5.36 13.14
C THR A 10 -31.43 -5.76 14.21
N VAL A 11 -30.26 -6.20 13.78
CA VAL A 11 -29.06 -6.22 14.63
C VAL A 11 -28.32 -4.95 14.21
N GLU A 12 -28.70 -3.80 14.76
CA GLU A 12 -28.04 -3.22 15.94
C GLU A 12 -26.52 -3.41 15.86
N THR A 13 -25.92 -2.48 15.12
CA THR A 13 -24.68 -1.81 15.49
C THR A 13 -24.30 -2.01 16.96
N PRO A 14 -23.23 -2.75 17.28
CA PRO A 14 -22.45 -2.42 18.45
C PRO A 14 -21.57 -1.25 18.04
N ALA A 15 -22.02 -0.05 18.42
CA ALA A 15 -21.13 1.06 18.64
C ALA A 15 -20.25 0.68 19.84
N GLU A 16 -19.17 -0.04 19.57
CA GLU A 16 -18.12 -0.28 20.57
C GLU A 16 -17.18 0.90 20.51
N GLU A 17 -17.51 1.88 21.35
CA GLU A 17 -16.65 2.96 21.80
C GLU A 17 -15.49 2.37 22.60
N THR A 18 -14.27 2.38 22.04
CA THR A 18 -13.06 2.19 22.83
C THR A 18 -11.92 3.10 22.37
N ALA A 19 -11.74 4.14 23.19
CA ALA A 19 -10.50 4.82 23.57
C ALA A 19 -9.74 5.66 22.53
N PRO A 20 -9.27 6.87 22.91
CA PRO A 20 -8.41 7.70 22.09
C PRO A 20 -6.98 7.14 22.15
N ALA A 21 -6.74 5.99 21.52
CA ALA A 21 -5.38 5.57 21.21
C ALA A 21 -4.80 6.57 20.20
N GLU A 22 -3.60 7.07 20.48
CA GLU A 22 -2.81 8.00 19.67
C GLU A 22 -3.15 7.84 18.19
N LYS A 23 -3.76 8.89 17.59
CA LYS A 23 -4.55 8.84 16.35
C LYS A 23 -3.74 8.37 15.14
N ILE A 24 -3.40 7.10 15.09
CA ILE A 24 -2.97 6.40 13.90
C ILE A 24 -4.22 6.31 13.04
N THR A 25 -4.21 7.04 11.93
CA THR A 25 -5.35 7.02 11.01
C THR A 25 -5.56 5.59 10.50
N GLN A 26 -6.81 5.23 10.20
CA GLN A 26 -7.18 3.92 9.62
C GLN A 26 -6.28 3.55 8.44
N ARG A 27 -5.84 4.54 7.67
CA ARG A 27 -4.90 4.39 6.56
C ARG A 27 -3.52 3.88 7.00
N VAL A 28 -2.97 4.42 8.08
CA VAL A 28 -1.66 4.02 8.60
C VAL A 28 -1.75 2.63 9.24
N ALA A 29 -2.85 2.31 9.91
CA ALA A 29 -3.09 0.98 10.45
C ALA A 29 -3.16 -0.10 9.35
N VAL A 30 -3.89 0.18 8.26
CA VAL A 30 -3.94 -0.72 7.09
C VAL A 30 -2.60 -0.79 6.37
N GLN A 31 -1.85 0.31 6.27
CA GLN A 31 -0.48 0.30 5.72
C GLN A 31 0.42 -0.65 6.51
N LYS A 32 0.43 -0.55 7.84
CA LYS A 32 1.20 -1.44 8.73
C LYS A 32 0.78 -2.90 8.59
N ALA A 33 -0.52 -3.17 8.45
CA ALA A 33 -1.02 -4.51 8.20
C ALA A 33 -0.47 -5.09 6.88
N LEU A 34 -0.41 -4.28 5.82
CA LEU A 34 0.18 -4.68 4.54
C LEU A 34 1.70 -4.88 4.64
N ASP A 35 2.40 -4.03 5.41
CA ASP A 35 3.84 -4.17 5.63
C ASP A 35 4.20 -5.46 6.40
N GLU A 36 3.30 -5.96 7.27
CA GLU A 36 3.43 -7.25 7.95
C GLU A 36 2.94 -8.45 7.13
N GLY A 37 2.50 -8.23 5.87
CA GLY A 37 2.07 -9.30 4.97
C GLY A 37 0.58 -9.69 5.08
N ASN A 38 -0.21 -8.98 5.88
CA ASN A 38 -1.65 -9.21 6.02
C ASN A 38 -2.41 -8.51 4.88
N GLU A 39 -2.32 -9.10 3.69
CA GLU A 39 -2.85 -8.53 2.45
C GLU A 39 -4.34 -8.73 2.21
N LEU A 40 -4.91 -9.74 2.86
CA LEU A 40 -6.29 -10.16 2.73
C LEU A 40 -7.15 -9.46 3.79
N PRO A 41 -8.40 -9.07 3.46
CA PRO A 41 -9.31 -8.49 4.46
C PRO A 41 -9.59 -9.44 5.63
N VAL A 42 -9.52 -10.75 5.39
CA VAL A 42 -9.78 -11.80 6.40
C VAL A 42 -8.73 -11.75 7.52
N ASP A 43 -7.47 -11.53 7.19
CA ASP A 43 -6.35 -11.50 8.15
C ASP A 43 -6.01 -10.07 8.58
N GLY A 44 -6.19 -9.09 7.70
CA GLY A 44 -5.85 -7.68 7.96
C GLY A 44 -6.82 -6.97 8.92
N VAL A 45 -8.11 -7.31 8.90
CA VAL A 45 -9.11 -6.74 9.81
C VAL A 45 -8.89 -7.13 11.29
N PRO A 46 -8.72 -8.43 11.64
CA PRO A 46 -8.41 -8.79 13.02
C PRO A 46 -7.07 -8.21 13.47
N TYR A 47 -6.05 -8.20 12.61
CA TYR A 47 -4.76 -7.58 12.91
C TYR A 47 -4.89 -6.09 13.27
N VAL A 48 -5.66 -5.32 12.48
CA VAL A 48 -5.84 -3.88 12.75
C VAL A 48 -6.64 -3.64 14.04
N LYS A 49 -7.60 -4.51 14.34
CA LYS A 49 -8.37 -4.46 15.59
C LYS A 49 -7.48 -4.76 16.80
N GLU A 50 -6.65 -5.79 16.74
CA GLU A 50 -5.77 -6.21 17.84
C GLU A 50 -4.62 -5.23 18.10
N LYS A 51 -3.99 -4.70 17.04
CA LYS A 51 -2.82 -3.84 17.16
C LYS A 51 -3.14 -2.38 17.37
N PHE A 52 -4.20 -1.88 16.74
CA PHE A 52 -4.51 -0.45 16.72
C PHE A 52 -5.85 -0.12 17.38
N GLY A 53 -6.63 -1.12 17.81
CA GLY A 53 -7.95 -0.90 18.41
C GLY A 53 -8.99 -0.33 17.41
N ILE A 54 -8.72 -0.41 16.10
CA ILE A 54 -9.59 0.16 15.07
C ILE A 54 -10.43 -0.95 14.47
N THR A 55 -11.75 -0.88 14.67
CA THR A 55 -12.70 -1.76 13.99
C THR A 55 -12.94 -1.27 12.56
N LEU A 56 -12.55 -2.07 11.57
CA LEU A 56 -12.78 -1.81 10.15
C LEU A 56 -13.62 -2.94 9.53
N SER A 57 -14.46 -2.60 8.56
CA SER A 57 -15.14 -3.62 7.74
C SER A 57 -14.20 -4.13 6.62
N ASN A 58 -14.45 -5.34 6.12
CA ASN A 58 -13.70 -5.92 4.99
C ASN A 58 -13.72 -5.01 3.74
N GLN A 59 -14.83 -4.29 3.53
CA GLN A 59 -14.99 -3.30 2.47
C GLN A 59 -14.13 -2.06 2.70
N ALA A 60 -14.06 -1.57 3.95
CA ALA A 60 -13.21 -0.43 4.32
C ALA A 60 -11.72 -0.78 4.15
N PHE A 61 -11.29 -1.97 4.55
CA PHE A 61 -9.92 -2.46 4.36
C PHE A 61 -9.52 -2.47 2.88
N SER A 62 -10.37 -3.06 2.02
CA SER A 62 -10.12 -3.13 0.56
C SER A 62 -10.05 -1.75 -0.09
N THR A 63 -10.94 -0.84 0.32
CA THR A 63 -10.94 0.55 -0.17
C THR A 63 -9.66 1.28 0.23
N ILE A 64 -9.21 1.12 1.48
CA ILE A 64 -8.00 1.76 2.00
C ILE A 64 -6.76 1.16 1.33
N LYS A 65 -6.66 -0.17 1.18
CA LYS A 65 -5.60 -0.85 0.41
C LYS A 65 -5.51 -0.30 -1.02
N SER A 66 -6.64 -0.19 -1.71
CA SER A 66 -6.70 0.39 -3.05
C SER A 66 -6.24 1.85 -3.08
N LYS A 67 -6.64 2.67 -2.11
CA LYS A 67 -6.17 4.06 -1.98
C LYS A 67 -4.67 4.16 -1.68
N ILE A 68 -4.11 3.25 -0.89
CA ILE A 68 -2.68 3.18 -0.58
C ILE A 68 -1.86 2.85 -1.84
N THR A 69 -2.22 1.76 -2.51
CA THR A 69 -1.55 1.28 -3.73
C THR A 69 -1.64 2.29 -4.89
N THR A 70 -2.79 2.95 -5.05
CA THR A 70 -2.97 3.99 -6.08
C THR A 70 -2.32 5.32 -5.71
N ALA A 71 -2.23 5.68 -4.43
CA ALA A 71 -1.52 6.89 -4.00
C ALA A 71 -0.01 6.81 -4.26
N GLY A 72 0.61 5.64 -4.07
CA GLY A 72 2.00 5.41 -4.46
C GLY A 72 2.25 5.60 -5.97
N LYS A 73 1.23 5.36 -6.80
CA LYS A 73 1.29 5.58 -8.26
C LYS A 73 0.94 7.01 -8.69
N LYS A 74 0.17 7.76 -7.90
CA LYS A 74 -0.28 9.13 -8.23
C LYS A 74 0.68 10.25 -7.85
N ALA A 75 1.78 9.97 -7.14
CA ALA A 75 2.83 10.96 -6.90
C ALA A 75 3.56 11.42 -8.19
N LYS A 76 3.30 10.77 -9.34
CA LYS A 76 3.76 11.19 -10.67
C LYS A 76 2.64 11.73 -11.57
N SER A 77 1.53 12.19 -11.00
CA SER A 77 0.55 12.98 -11.75
C SER A 77 0.78 14.44 -11.43
N THR A 78 1.70 15.04 -12.20
CA THR A 78 1.78 16.49 -12.41
C THR A 78 0.38 17.07 -12.50
N ALA A 79 0.16 18.16 -11.78
CA ALA A 79 -1.01 19.01 -11.90
C ALA A 79 -1.42 19.13 -13.38
N LYS A 80 -2.72 19.01 -13.67
CA LYS A 80 -3.27 19.36 -14.99
C LYS A 80 -2.98 20.84 -15.26
N ALA A 81 -1.84 21.11 -15.89
CA ALA A 81 -1.64 22.28 -16.72
C ALA A 81 -2.44 22.07 -18.02
N PRO A 82 -2.97 23.14 -18.63
CA PRO A 82 -3.88 23.02 -19.77
C PRO A 82 -3.18 22.42 -20.98
N VAL A 83 -4.01 21.74 -21.78
CA VAL A 83 -3.71 20.98 -23.00
C VAL A 83 -2.67 21.69 -23.89
N ALA A 84 -1.53 21.02 -24.10
CA ALA A 84 -0.65 21.29 -25.22
C ALA A 84 -0.10 19.96 -25.77
N VAL A 85 -0.64 19.60 -26.94
CA VAL A 85 -0.04 18.87 -28.09
C VAL A 85 0.71 17.55 -27.83
N PRO A 86 0.40 16.44 -28.56
CA PRO A 86 1.04 15.15 -28.33
C PRO A 86 2.47 15.14 -28.86
N ALA A 87 3.46 15.17 -27.94
CA ALA A 87 4.86 14.94 -28.27
C ALA A 87 5.24 13.48 -27.97
N ALA A 88 5.37 12.72 -29.06
CA ALA A 88 6.19 11.53 -29.29
C ALA A 88 6.64 10.69 -28.09
N ALA A 89 6.31 9.40 -28.16
CA ALA A 89 6.85 8.32 -27.34
C ALA A 89 8.38 8.43 -27.21
N ARG A 90 8.87 8.74 -26.00
CA ARG A 90 10.29 8.61 -25.68
C ARG A 90 10.55 7.16 -25.27
N THR A 91 11.02 6.39 -26.24
CA THR A 91 11.83 5.20 -25.97
C THR A 91 13.08 5.65 -25.22
N THR A 92 13.13 5.42 -23.91
CA THR A 92 14.35 5.68 -23.13
C THR A 92 15.35 4.56 -23.40
N SER A 93 16.10 4.68 -24.49
CA SER A 93 17.40 4.04 -24.57
C SER A 93 18.28 4.62 -23.45
N PRO A 94 19.06 3.78 -22.72
CA PRO A 94 19.92 4.29 -21.67
C PRO A 94 21.01 5.14 -22.32
N ALA A 95 20.94 6.45 -22.08
CA ALA A 95 21.98 7.37 -22.49
C ALA A 95 23.26 6.97 -21.74
N ASN A 96 24.31 6.73 -22.51
CA ASN A 96 25.68 6.45 -22.09
C ASN A 96 26.33 7.72 -21.50
N GLY A 97 25.65 8.37 -20.56
CA GLY A 97 26.13 9.51 -19.80
C GLY A 97 26.38 9.05 -18.37
N THR A 98 27.45 9.55 -17.76
CA THR A 98 27.75 9.35 -16.33
C THR A 98 26.51 9.63 -15.50
N ILE A 99 25.82 8.56 -15.13
CA ILE A 99 24.71 8.62 -14.20
C ILE A 99 25.31 9.15 -12.91
N GLY A 100 24.89 10.33 -12.47
CA GLY A 100 25.34 10.88 -11.19
C GLY A 100 25.04 9.88 -10.06
N VAL A 101 25.77 9.97 -8.96
CA VAL A 101 25.67 9.02 -7.84
C VAL A 101 24.21 8.75 -7.43
N ALA A 102 23.36 9.78 -7.44
CA ALA A 102 21.93 9.63 -7.15
C ALA A 102 21.19 8.66 -8.11
N GLY A 103 21.46 8.74 -9.42
CA GLY A 103 20.85 7.82 -10.38
C GLY A 103 21.45 6.41 -10.33
N GLN A 104 22.72 6.28 -9.91
CA GLN A 104 23.34 4.97 -9.69
C GLN A 104 22.68 4.28 -8.49
N VAL A 105 22.43 5.02 -7.41
CA VAL A 105 21.70 4.51 -6.24
C VAL A 105 20.28 4.08 -6.61
N GLU A 106 19.57 4.86 -7.44
CA GLU A 106 18.24 4.49 -7.92
C GLU A 106 18.27 3.20 -8.78
N ALA A 107 19.28 3.06 -9.65
CA ALA A 107 19.47 1.85 -10.45
C ALA A 107 19.79 0.62 -9.58
N ILE A 108 20.65 0.77 -8.56
CA ILE A 108 20.96 -0.29 -7.60
C ILE A 108 19.71 -0.67 -6.81
N LYS A 109 18.90 0.30 -6.39
CA LYS A 109 17.63 0.05 -5.71
C LYS A 109 16.68 -0.77 -6.59
N ALA A 110 16.51 -0.37 -7.85
CA ALA A 110 15.67 -1.12 -8.80
C ALA A 110 16.20 -2.55 -9.07
N LEU A 111 17.50 -2.78 -8.92
CA LEU A 111 18.12 -4.10 -9.02
C LEU A 111 17.85 -4.93 -7.76
N CYS A 112 17.97 -4.33 -6.57
CA CYS A 112 17.65 -4.96 -5.29
C CYS A 112 16.16 -5.36 -5.20
N ASP A 113 15.25 -4.54 -5.73
CA ASP A 113 13.81 -4.86 -5.75
C ASP A 113 13.49 -6.10 -6.61
N LYS A 114 14.31 -6.39 -7.63
CA LYS A 114 14.09 -7.52 -8.55
C LYS A 114 14.78 -8.81 -8.12
N LEU A 115 15.98 -8.69 -7.56
CA LEU A 115 16.86 -9.83 -7.30
C LEU A 115 17.07 -10.09 -5.80
N GLY A 116 16.72 -9.13 -4.94
CA GLY A 116 17.05 -9.12 -3.53
C GLY A 116 18.45 -8.55 -3.26
N ALA A 117 18.61 -7.94 -2.08
CA ALA A 117 19.88 -7.29 -1.69
C ALA A 117 21.05 -8.29 -1.62
N ASP A 118 20.83 -9.51 -1.11
CA ASP A 118 21.86 -10.55 -1.01
C ASP A 118 22.43 -10.98 -2.37
N GLN A 119 21.58 -11.06 -3.41
CA GLN A 119 22.02 -11.39 -4.76
C GLN A 119 22.85 -10.27 -5.37
N VAL A 120 22.44 -9.00 -5.16
CA VAL A 120 23.19 -7.84 -5.63
C VAL A 120 24.56 -7.75 -4.95
N ILE A 121 24.66 -8.07 -3.66
CA ILE A 121 25.93 -8.15 -2.94
C ILE A 121 26.81 -9.29 -3.49
N THR A 122 26.22 -10.44 -3.79
CA THR A 122 26.95 -11.58 -4.38
C THR A 122 27.53 -11.22 -5.75
N ILE A 123 26.75 -10.54 -6.58
CA ILE A 123 27.22 -10.02 -7.88
C ILE A 123 28.34 -9.00 -7.66
N ALA A 124 28.18 -8.05 -6.72
CA ALA A 124 29.21 -7.05 -6.43
C ALA A 124 30.55 -7.68 -6.00
N LYS A 125 30.50 -8.76 -5.21
CA LYS A 125 31.69 -9.53 -4.80
C LYS A 125 32.45 -10.17 -5.96
N LEU A 126 31.80 -10.43 -7.10
CA LEU A 126 32.48 -10.92 -8.31
C LEU A 126 33.27 -9.83 -9.03
N PHE A 127 32.94 -8.56 -8.80
CA PHE A 127 33.61 -7.40 -9.41
C PHE A 127 34.69 -6.79 -8.51
N THR A 128 34.74 -7.13 -7.22
CA THR A 128 35.88 -6.81 -6.35
C THR A 128 37.08 -7.67 -6.74
N LYS A 129 38.10 -7.01 -7.30
CA LYS A 129 39.34 -7.60 -7.80
C LYS A 129 40.39 -7.73 -6.69
#